data_AF-A0A851URV0-F1
#
_entry.id   AF-A0A851URV0-F1
#
_cell.length_a   1.000
_cell.length_b   1.000
_cell.length_c   1.000
_cell.angle_alpha   90.00
_cell.angle_beta   90.00
_cell.angle_gamma   90.00
#
_symmetry.space_group_name_H-M   'P 1'
#
loop_
_entity.id
_entity.type
_entity.pdbx_description
1 polymer ?
#
loop_
_entity_poly.entity_id
_entity_poly.type
_entity_poly.pdbx_seq_one_letter_code
_entity_poly.pdbx_strand_id
1 'polypeptide(L)' 'MVVINPGNPTGNCLTKQNMEDIIRLCYEEGLVLMADEVYQDNVYHEAQPFVSFK' A
#
# COMPACT_ATOMS: atom_id res chain seq x y z
N MET A 1 -7.00 4.92 -8.59
CA MET A 1 -6.14 5.40 -7.50
C MET A 1 -4.77 4.78 -7.62
N VAL A 2 -3.69 5.55 -7.43
CA VAL A 2 -2.32 5.03 -7.42
C VAL A 2 -1.83 5.02 -5.99
N VAL A 3 -1.27 3.90 -5.54
CA VAL A 3 -0.68 3.75 -4.20
C VAL A 3 0.77 3.29 -4.37
N ILE A 4 1.71 4.02 -3.77
CA ILE A 4 3.12 3.67 -3.74
C ILE A 4 3.43 3.14 -2.34
N ASN A 5 3.73 1.85 -2.21
CA ASN A 5 3.94 1.18 -0.92
C ASN A 5 5.02 0.09 -1.03
N PRO A 6 6.16 0.19 -0.33
CA PRO A 6 6.57 1.28 0.56
C PRO A 6 6.70 2.65 -0.14
N GLY A 7 6.32 3.71 0.57
CA GLY A 7 6.19 5.06 0.02
C GLY A 7 7.52 5.69 -0.42
N ASN A 8 7.49 6.47 -1.49
CA ASN A 8 8.62 7.29 -1.96
C ASN A 8 8.16 8.75 -2.06
N PRO A 9 8.84 9.74 -1.43
CA PRO A 9 10.14 9.66 -0.73
C PRO A 9 10.04 9.34 0.77
N THR A 10 8.85 9.05 1.28
CA THR A 10 8.55 9.01 2.72
C THR A 10 8.98 7.72 3.43
N GLY A 11 9.18 6.62 2.71
CA GLY A 11 9.63 5.33 3.24
C GLY A 11 8.61 4.60 4.12
N ASN A 12 7.38 5.09 4.23
CA ASN A 12 6.36 4.50 5.10
C ASN A 12 5.75 3.24 4.47
N CYS A 13 5.47 2.24 5.30
CA CYS A 13 4.68 1.07 4.92
C CYS A 13 3.23 1.23 5.42
N LEU A 14 2.26 0.95 4.57
CA LEU A 14 0.85 0.96 4.95
C LEU A 14 0.54 -0.20 5.91
N THR A 15 -0.34 0.06 6.87
CA THR A 15 -0.93 -1.00 7.68
C THR A 15 -2.01 -1.73 6.87
N LYS A 16 -2.26 -3.00 7.21
CA LYS A 16 -3.35 -3.78 6.59
C LYS A 16 -4.70 -3.07 6.66
N GLN A 17 -5.01 -2.43 7.80
CA GLN A 17 -6.26 -1.68 7.95
C GLN A 17 -6.37 -0.54 6.92
N ASN A 18 -5.30 0.24 6.72
CA ASN A 18 -5.31 1.31 5.74
C ASN A 18 -5.47 0.78 4.31
N MET A 19 -4.87 -0.38 4.00
CA MET A 19 -5.03 -1.04 2.70
C MET A 19 -6.47 -1.48 2.47
N GLU A 20 -7.14 -2.05 3.47
CA GLU A 20 -8.56 -2.44 3.38
C GLU A 20 -9.47 -1.23 3.14
N ASP A 21 -9.23 -0.12 3.83
CA ASP A 21 -10.01 1.12 3.65
C ASP A 21 -9.83 1.69 2.23
N ILE A 22 -8.60 1.64 1.72
CA ILE A 22 -8.26 2.02 0.33
C ILE A 22 -9.00 1.15 -0.69
N ILE A 23 -9.03 -0.17 -0.48
CA ILE A 23 -9.70 -1.11 -1.39
C ILE A 23 -11.20 -0.85 -1.39
N ARG A 24 -11.81 -0.63 -0.21
CA ARG A 24 -13.24 -0.30 -0.09
C ARG A 24 -13.57 0.98 -0.83
N LEU A 25 -12.77 2.03 -0.65
CA LEU A 25 -12.93 3.28 -1.38
C LEU A 25 -12.86 3.08 -2.91
N CYS A 26 -11.89 2.30 -3.39
CA CYS A 26 -11.78 2.04 -4.82
C CYS A 26 -12.97 1.24 -5.36
N TYR A 27 -13.47 0.29 -4.58
CA TYR A 27 -14.63 -0.52 -4.95
C TYR A 27 -15.91 0.33 -5.01
N GLU A 28 -16.17 1.14 -3.98
CA GLU A 28 -17.35 2.01 -3.89
C GLU A 28 -17.38 3.05 -5.01
N GLU A 29 -16.23 3.61 -5.36
CA GLU A 29 -16.10 4.65 -6.40
C GLU A 29 -15.85 4.08 -7.81
N GLY A 30 -15.79 2.76 -7.97
CA GLY A 30 -15.53 2.13 -9.27
C GLY A 30 -14.15 2.46 -9.86
N LEU A 31 -13.15 2.69 -8.99
CA LEU A 31 -11.80 3.08 -9.38
C LEU A 31 -10.89 1.86 -9.55
N VAL A 32 -10.07 1.88 -10.60
CA VAL A 32 -8.94 0.96 -10.73
C VAL A 32 -7.87 1.33 -9.70
N LEU A 33 -7.42 0.35 -8.91
CA LEU A 33 -6.29 0.48 -8.00
C LEU A 33 -5.00 0.04 -8.70
N MET A 34 -4.02 0.94 -8.76
CA MET A 34 -2.66 0.65 -9.23
C MET A 34 -1.72 0.66 -8.04
N ALA A 35 -1.29 -0.52 -7.59
CA ALA A 35 -0.34 -0.69 -6.50
C ALA A 35 1.09 -0.74 -7.07
N ASP A 36 1.89 0.28 -6.75
CA ASP A 36 3.31 0.36 -7.03
C ASP A 36 4.10 -0.16 -5.82
N GLU A 37 4.58 -1.40 -5.95
CA GLU A 37 5.24 -2.17 -4.90
C GLU A 37 6.75 -2.39 -5.20
N VAL A 38 7.39 -1.45 -5.92
CA VAL A 38 8.81 -1.59 -6.31
C VAL A 38 9.79 -1.66 -5.13
N TYR A 39 9.42 -1.14 -3.96
CA TYR A 39 10.24 -1.16 -2.75
C TYR A 39 9.86 -2.29 -1.78
N GLN A 40 9.13 -3.32 -2.21
CA GLN A 40 8.65 -4.40 -1.32
C GLN A 40 9.74 -5.09 -0.50
N ASP A 41 10.97 -5.16 -1.03
CA ASP A 41 12.14 -5.74 -0.33
C ASP A 41 12.87 -4.74 0.59
N ASN A 42 12.55 -3.45 0.51
CA ASN A 42 13.22 -2.36 1.24
C ASN A 42 12.47 -1.96 2.53
N VAL A 43 12.13 -2.94 3.37
CA VAL A 43 11.48 -2.70 4.66
C VAL A 43 12.46 -2.85 5.81
N TYR A 44 12.64 -1.78 6.58
CA TYR A 44 13.62 -1.71 7.68
C TYR A 44 12.99 -1.81 9.08
N HIS A 45 11.65 -1.82 9.18
CA HIS A 45 10.92 -1.89 10.43
C HIS A 45 10.22 -3.24 10.60
N GLU A 46 10.72 -4.08 11.51
CA GLU A 46 10.11 -5.39 11.80
C GLU A 46 8.66 -5.29 12.27
N ALA A 47 8.30 -4.19 12.93
CA ALA A 47 6.93 -3.94 13.41
C ALA A 47 5.93 -3.63 12.27
N GLN A 48 6.41 -3.30 11.08
CA GLN A 48 5.58 -2.97 9.92
C GLN A 48 6.12 -3.69 8.67
N PRO A 49 5.89 -5.01 8.56
CA PRO A 49 6.28 -5.76 7.38
C PRO A 49 5.48 -5.27 6.16
N PHE A 50 6.07 -5.40 4.98
CA PHE A 50 5.35 -5.20 3.73
C PHE A 50 4.22 -6.23 3.59
N VAL A 51 3.06 -5.76 3.11
CA VAL A 51 1.90 -6.59 2.73
C VAL A 51 1.49 -6.15 1.34
N SER A 52 1.34 -7.11 0.42
CA SER A 52 0.91 -6.83 -0.96
C SER A 52 -0.58 -6.54 -1.00
N PHE A 53 -0.99 -5.70 -1.96
CA PHE A 53 -2.39 -5.44 -2.30
C PHE A 53 -3.07 -6.62 -3.04
N LYS A 54 -2.32 -7.66 -3.42
CA LYS A 54 -2.82 -8.86 -4.09
C LYS A 54 -3.56 -9.83 -3.17
#